data_AF-A0A922A4Y6-F1
#
_entry.id   AF-A0A922A4Y6-F1
#
_cell.length_a   1.000
_cell.length_b   1.000
_cell.length_c   1.000
_cell.angle_alpha   90.00
_cell.angle_beta   90.00
_cell.angle_gamma   90.00
#
_symmetry.space_group_name_H-M   'P 1'
#
loop_
_entity.id
_entity.type
_entity.pdbx_description
1 polymer ?
#
loop_
_entity_poly.entity_id
_entity_poly.type
_entity_poly.pdbx_seq_one_letter_code
_entity_poly.pdbx_strand_id
1 'polypeptide(L)' 'MLHEILDQRLPLPNHQVAKDIYLVATLAIACLSTEPNSRPTMKRVSKDFLSCKKPKAKLLHSVSLRHLRNQVHDWKE' A
#
# COMPACT_ATOMS: atom_id res chain seq x y z
N MET A 1 -0.72 1.92 -13.68
CA MET A 1 -1.56 2.13 -12.47
C MET A 1 -1.52 0.90 -11.57
N LEU A 2 -1.96 0.98 -10.31
CA LEU A 2 -1.99 -0.17 -9.39
C LEU A 2 -2.88 -1.31 -9.92
N HIS A 3 -4.03 -0.98 -10.52
CA HIS A 3 -4.92 -2.00 -11.08
C HIS A 3 -4.34 -2.79 -12.27
N GLU A 4 -3.38 -2.21 -13.00
CA GLU A 4 -2.74 -2.85 -14.18
C GLU A 4 -1.78 -3.97 -13.79
N ILE A 5 -1.27 -3.94 -12.54
CA ILE A 5 -0.32 -4.96 -12.04
C ILE A 5 -1.01 -6.07 -11.24
N LEU A 6 -2.33 -5.96 -11.02
CA LEU A 6 -3.11 -7.02 -10.40
C LEU A 6 -3.35 -8.13 -11.41
N ASP A 7 -3.41 -9.38 -10.94
CA ASP A 7 -3.75 -10.54 -11.76
C ASP A 7 -5.18 -10.39 -12.29
N GLN A 8 -5.31 -10.14 -13.59
CA GLN A 8 -6.58 -9.89 -14.27
C GLN A 8 -7.48 -11.14 -14.33
N ARG A 9 -6.96 -12.33 -14.00
CA ARG A 9 -7.74 -13.57 -13.95
C ARG A 9 -8.57 -13.69 -12.67
N LEU A 10 -8.28 -12.86 -11.66
CA LEU A 10 -9.03 -12.85 -10.40
C LEU A 10 -10.28 -11.97 -10.51
N PRO A 11 -11.33 -12.26 -9.72
CA PRO A 11 -12.50 -11.39 -9.63
C PRO A 11 -12.11 -9.98 -9.19
N LEU A 12 -12.92 -8.99 -9.61
CA LEU A 12 -12.74 -7.62 -9.16
C LEU A 12 -12.76 -7.56 -7.62
N PRO A 13 -11.77 -6.93 -6.99
CA PRO A 13 -11.73 -6.84 -5.53
C PRO A 13 -12.89 -5.98 -5.03
N ASN A 14 -13.58 -6.47 -4.00
CA ASN A 14 -14.53 -5.64 -3.27
C ASN A 14 -13.81 -4.51 -2.52
N HIS A 15 -14.58 -3.56 -1.99
CA HIS A 15 -14.03 -2.40 -1.27
C HIS A 15 -13.07 -2.75 -0.14
N GLN A 16 -13.33 -3.87 0.55
CA GLN A 16 -12.51 -4.29 1.68
C GLN A 16 -11.17 -4.84 1.21
N VAL A 17 -11.20 -5.71 0.19
CA VAL A 17 -10.00 -6.25 -0.46
C VAL A 17 -9.18 -5.14 -1.11
N ALA A 18 -9.84 -4.14 -1.71
CA ALA A 18 -9.16 -3.00 -2.32
C ALA A 18 -8.33 -2.18 -1.31
N LYS A 19 -8.85 -1.99 -0.09
CA LYS A 19 -8.09 -1.34 0.99
C LYS A 19 -6.88 -2.16 1.40
N ASP A 20 -7.02 -3.49 1.45
CA ASP A 20 -5.93 -4.38 1.86
C ASP A 20 -4.83 -4.43 0.78
N ILE A 21 -5.22 -4.48 -0.50
CA ILE A 21 -4.29 -4.34 -1.63
C ILE A 21 -3.54 -3.01 -1.56
N TYR A 22 -4.25 -1.90 -1.29
CA TYR A 22 -3.62 -0.58 -1.16
C TYR A 22 -2.60 -0.56 -0.02
N LEU A 23 -2.94 -1.12 1.14
CA LEU A 23 -2.04 -1.19 2.30
C LEU A 23 -0.80 -2.02 1.98
N VAL A 24 -0.98 -3.24 1.44
CA VAL A 24 0.12 -4.13 1.05
C VAL A 24 1.04 -3.45 0.03
N ALA A 25 0.48 -2.83 -1.01
CA ALA A 25 1.26 -2.15 -2.03
C ALA A 25 2.05 -0.96 -1.46
N THR A 26 1.45 -0.18 -0.56
CA THR A 26 2.13 0.93 0.12
C THR A 26 3.31 0.44 0.96
N LEU A 27 3.10 -0.60 1.78
CA LEU A 27 4.15 -1.17 2.62
C LEU A 27 5.25 -1.82 1.79
N ALA A 28 4.91 -2.57 0.74
CA ALA A 28 5.88 -3.18 -0.16
C ALA A 28 6.78 -2.12 -0.82
N ILE A 29 6.20 -1.01 -1.31
CA ILE A 29 6.97 0.10 -1.88
C ILE A 29 7.88 0.75 -0.84
N ALA A 30 7.41 0.94 0.40
CA ALA A 30 8.24 1.47 1.49
C ALA A 30 9.45 0.56 1.80
N CYS A 31 9.25 -0.75 1.81
CA CYS A 31 10.30 -1.74 2.03
C CYS A 31 11.38 -1.74 0.93
N LEU A 32 11.02 -1.33 -0.29
CA LEU A 32 11.94 -1.24 -1.43
C LEU A 32 12.74 0.07 -1.47
N SER A 33 12.65 0.92 -0.43
CA SER A 33 13.42 2.17 -0.39
C SER A 33 14.93 1.91 -0.46
N THR A 34 15.61 2.64 -1.35
CA THR A 34 17.08 2.60 -1.47
C THR A 34 17.77 3.20 -0.25
N GLU A 35 17.11 4.12 0.45
CA GLU A 35 17.59 4.73 1.69
C GLU A 35 17.31 3.78 2.87
N PRO A 36 18.34 3.22 3.54
CA PRO A 36 18.14 2.24 4.60
C PRO A 36 17.23 2.72 5.73
N ASN A 37 17.37 3.99 6.14
CA ASN A 37 16.61 4.60 7.23
C ASN A 37 15.17 4.93 6.84
N SER A 38 14.80 4.74 5.57
CA SER A 38 13.43 4.92 5.07
C SER A 38 12.62 3.65 4.99
N ARG A 39 13.27 2.49 5.11
CA ARG A 39 12.57 1.21 5.17
C ARG A 39 11.90 1.06 6.54
N PRO A 40 10.64 0.58 6.59
CA PRO A 40 9.96 0.34 7.86
C PRO A 40 10.58 -0.87 8.57
N THR A 41 10.51 -0.87 9.90
CA THR A 41 10.87 -2.06 10.69
C THR A 41 9.75 -3.09 10.61
N MET A 42 10.08 -4.38 10.75
CA MET A 42 9.05 -5.43 10.79
C MET A 42 8.04 -5.23 11.92
N LYS A 43 8.45 -4.65 13.06
CA LYS A 43 7.54 -4.28 14.15
C LYS A 43 6.46 -3.30 13.67
N ARG A 44 6.85 -2.30 12.88
CA ARG A 44 5.92 -1.33 12.29
C ARG A 44 5.02 -1.99 11.24
N VAL A 45 5.59 -2.78 10.34
CA VAL A 45 4.84 -3.52 9.31
C VAL A 45 3.76 -4.41 9.95
N SER A 46 4.11 -5.21 10.96
CA SER A 46 3.16 -6.05 11.68
C SER A 46 2.08 -5.24 12.38
N LYS A 47 2.43 -4.10 12.98
CA LYS A 47 1.45 -3.20 13.61
C LYS A 47 0.48 -2.61 12.58
N ASP A 48 0.96 -2.21 11.41
CA ASP A 48 0.12 -1.63 10.36
C ASP A 48 -0.88 -2.68 9.82
N PHE A 49 -0.45 -3.93 9.63
CA PHE A 49 -1.34 -5.05 9.28
C PHE A 49 -2.39 -5.38 10.34
N LEU A 50 -2.01 -5.30 11.62
CA LEU A 50 -2.92 -5.52 12.74
C LEU A 50 -3.85 -4.34 12.99
N SER A 51 -3.48 -3.14 12.51
CA SER A 51 -4.29 -1.95 12.72
C SER A 51 -5.51 -1.98 11.80
N CYS A 52 -6.71 -1.84 12.38
CA CYS A 52 -7.94 -1.60 11.62
C CYS A 52 -7.99 -0.21 10.94
N LYS A 53 -6.90 0.57 11.01
CA LYS A 53 -6.80 1.90 10.38
C LYS A 53 -6.52 1.74 8.89
N LYS A 54 -7.54 1.30 8.16
CA LYS A 54 -7.44 1.17 6.71
C LYS A 54 -7.49 2.56 6.07
N PRO A 55 -6.59 2.87 5.11
CA PRO A 55 -6.61 4.15 4.41
C PRO A 55 -7.99 4.43 3.80
N LYS A 56 -8.36 5.72 3.68
CA LYS A 56 -9.55 6.10 2.94
C LYS A 56 -9.44 5.50 1.54
N ALA A 57 -10.42 4.66 1.17
CA ALA A 57 -10.37 3.91 -0.06
C ALA A 57 -10.29 4.88 -1.24
N LYS A 58 -9.10 5.01 -1.82
CA LYS A 58 -8.98 5.49 -3.18
C LYS A 58 -9.32 4.31 -4.07
N LEU A 59 -10.14 4.58 -5.07
CA LEU A 59 -10.45 3.61 -6.10
C LEU A 59 -9.13 3.07 -6.71
N LEU A 60 -8.92 1.76 -6.67
CA LEU A 60 -7.67 1.14 -7.17
C LEU A 60 -7.31 1.57 -8.60
N HIS A 61 -8.34 1.87 -9.39
CA HIS A 61 -8.18 2.32 -10.78
C HIS A 61 -7.54 3.70 -10.90
N SER A 62 -7.56 4.56 -9.87
CA SER A 62 -6.97 5.90 -9.90
C SER A 62 -5.62 6.00 -9.17
N VAL A 63 -5.17 4.92 -8.53
CA VAL A 63 -3.92 4.90 -7.76
C VAL A 63 -2.75 4.54 -8.69
N SER A 64 -1.79 5.46 -8.84
CA SER A 64 -0.52 5.17 -9.51
C SER A 64 0.55 4.73 -8.51
N LEU A 65 1.54 3.95 -8.97
CA LEU A 65 2.68 3.54 -8.12
C LEU A 65 3.46 4.76 -7.59
N ARG A 66 3.57 5.83 -8.39
CA ARG A 66 4.16 7.10 -7.96
C ARG A 66 3.38 7.73 -6.80
N HIS A 67 2.06 7.64 -6.82
CA HIS A 67 1.21 8.16 -5.76
C HIS A 67 1.43 7.40 -4.44
N LEU A 68 1.57 6.07 -4.51
CA LEU A 68 1.90 5.24 -3.34
C LEU A 68 3.27 5.61 -2.76
N ARG A 69 4.27 5.83 -3.61
CA ARG A 69 5.62 6.25 -3.18
C ARG A 69 5.61 7.58 -2.42
N ASN A 70 4.83 8.56 -2.89
CA ASN A 70 4.73 9.85 -2.22
C ASN A 70 4.00 9.76 -0.87
N GLN A 71 3.02 8.85 -0.76
CA GLN A 71 2.32 8.60 0.51
C GLN A 71 3.27 8.04 1.58
N VAL A 72 4.24 7.18 1.24
CA VAL A 72 5.18 6.61 2.23
C VAL A 72 5.93 7.69 3.03
N HIS A 73 6.21 8.85 2.42
CA HIS A 73 6.85 9.98 3.12
C HIS A 73 5.95 10.64 4.16
N ASP A 74 4.64 10.66 3.93
CA ASP A 74 3.62 11.24 4.81
C ASP A 74 3.36 10.36 6.05
N TRP A 75 3.63 9.05 5.94
CA TRP A 75 3.47 8.09 7.04
C TRP A 75 4.66 8.13 8.02
N LYS A 76 5.71 8.90 7.74
CA LYS A 76 6.91 8.95 8.58
C LYS A 76 6.83 9.92 9.76
N GLU A 77 5.75 10.68 9.90
CA GLU A 77 5.47 11.54 11.07
C GLU A 77 4.71 10.79 12.18
#